data_AF-A0A7X8N4Z4-F1
#
_entry.id   AF-A0A7X8N4Z4-F1
#
_cell.length_a   1.000
_cell.length_b   1.000
_cell.length_c   1.000
_cell.angle_alpha   90.00
_cell.angle_beta   90.00
_cell.angle_gamma   90.00
#
_symmetry.space_group_name_H-M   'P 1'
#
loop_
_entity.id
_entity.type
_entity.pdbx_description
1 polymer ?
#
loop_
_entity_poly.entity_id
_entity_poly.type
_entity_poly.pdbx_seq_one_letter_code
_entity_poly.pdbx_strand_id
1 'polypeptide(L)'
;MQKTLPIKNQMNGVFIHVTNLKKSAQWYSDLLGLDLNLDSVQSPVYNIPLVGSSSLTLDDHTFDPGFKHMPSDAALFNFYAPDIDEAYQYIQTKGIEIIREMERVGETAWFNIKDPDGNVVMICNC
;
A
#
# COMPACT_ATOMS: atom_id res chain seq x y z
N MET A 1 30.60 25.98 -2.95
CA MET A 1 30.07 24.97 -2.01
C MET A 1 28.66 24.62 -2.47
N GLN A 2 28.39 23.37 -2.81
CA GLN A 2 27.05 22.95 -3.25
C GLN A 2 26.11 23.04 -2.05
N LYS A 3 25.09 23.90 -2.12
CA LYS A 3 24.16 24.15 -1.02
C LYS A 3 23.41 22.86 -0.73
N THR A 4 23.66 22.24 0.43
CA THR A 4 22.88 21.10 0.90
C THR A 4 21.49 21.60 1.26
N LEU A 5 20.48 21.17 0.50
CA LEU A 5 19.08 21.45 0.86
C LEU A 5 18.69 20.64 2.10
N PRO A 6 17.89 21.21 3.02
CA PRO A 6 17.45 20.55 4.26
C PRO A 6 16.40 19.46 4.03
N ILE A 7 15.83 19.40 2.82
CA ILE A 7 14.89 18.37 2.37
C ILE A 7 15.52 17.70 1.14
N LYS A 8 15.58 16.36 1.15
CA LYS A 8 16.15 15.57 0.05
C LYS A 8 15.08 15.31 -1.00
N ASN A 9 15.48 15.28 -2.27
CA ASN A 9 14.63 14.84 -3.37
C ASN A 9 14.53 13.31 -3.38
N GLN A 10 13.88 12.75 -2.36
CA GLN A 10 13.72 11.31 -2.16
C GLN A 10 12.48 11.04 -1.31
N MET A 11 11.67 10.08 -1.73
CA MET A 11 10.56 9.58 -0.93
C MET A 11 11.08 8.55 0.08
N ASN A 12 10.82 8.78 1.37
CA ASN A 12 11.24 7.86 2.44
C ASN A 12 10.22 6.75 2.70
N GLY A 13 8.93 7.06 2.65
CA GLY A 13 7.89 6.06 2.86
C GLY A 13 6.49 6.65 2.83
N VAL A 14 5.51 5.74 2.83
CA VAL A 14 4.09 6.02 2.84
C VAL A 14 3.50 5.44 4.12
N PHE A 15 2.62 6.22 4.77
CA PHE A 15 1.85 5.77 5.92
C PHE A 15 0.42 5.48 5.48
N ILE A 16 -0.08 4.29 5.82
CA ILE A 16 -1.46 3.87 5.57
C ILE A 16 -2.17 3.74 6.90
N HIS A 17 -3.27 4.46 7.03
CA HIS A 17 -4.07 4.44 8.24
C HIS A 17 -5.05 3.27 8.15
N VAL A 18 -5.07 2.46 9.20
CA VAL A 18 -5.84 1.22 9.27
C VAL A 18 -6.61 1.17 10.59
N THR A 19 -7.70 0.42 10.64
CA THR A 19 -8.49 0.26 11.87
C THR A 19 -8.11 -0.99 12.66
N ASN A 20 -7.35 -1.91 12.06
CA ASN A 20 -6.86 -3.12 12.71
C ASN A 20 -5.50 -3.54 12.16
N LEU A 21 -4.42 -3.26 12.90
CA LEU A 21 -3.05 -3.46 12.43
C LEU A 21 -2.76 -4.89 11.97
N LYS A 22 -3.19 -5.90 12.74
CA LYS A 22 -2.92 -7.31 12.43
C LYS A 22 -3.66 -7.77 11.19
N LYS A 23 -4.93 -7.38 11.05
CA LYS A 23 -5.73 -7.72 9.86
C LYS A 23 -5.13 -7.08 8.61
N SER A 24 -4.72 -5.82 8.70
CA SER A 24 -4.17 -5.11 7.55
C SER A 24 -2.76 -5.59 7.22
N ALA A 25 -1.92 -5.89 8.22
CA ALA A 25 -0.62 -6.53 8.01
C ALA A 25 -0.78 -7.88 7.28
N GLN A 26 -1.71 -8.73 7.71
CA GLN A 26 -1.99 -9.99 7.03
C GLN A 26 -2.41 -9.77 5.57
N TRP A 27 -3.34 -8.82 5.34
CA TRP A 27 -3.83 -8.55 3.99
C TRP A 27 -2.73 -8.08 3.04
N TYR A 28 -1.88 -7.14 3.47
CA TYR A 28 -0.75 -6.66 2.67
C TYR A 28 0.30 -7.74 2.45
N SER A 29 0.59 -8.55 3.48
CA SER A 29 1.50 -9.71 3.34
C SER A 29 0.96 -10.74 2.35
N ASP A 30 -0.33 -11.06 2.41
CA ASP A 30 -0.98 -12.01 1.49
C ASP A 30 -1.03 -11.50 0.05
N LEU A 31 -1.22 -10.18 -0.14
CA LEU A 31 -1.15 -9.53 -1.46
C LEU A 31 0.26 -9.64 -2.06
N LEU A 32 1.29 -9.47 -1.24
CA LEU A 32 2.68 -9.40 -1.67
C LEU A 32 3.43 -10.74 -1.61
N GLY A 33 2.75 -11.81 -1.17
CA GLY A 33 3.36 -13.14 -1.01
C GLY A 33 4.43 -13.19 0.08
N LEU A 34 4.28 -12.39 1.15
CA LEU A 34 5.23 -12.31 2.26
C LEU A 34 4.81 -13.24 3.40
N ASP A 35 5.78 -13.94 3.99
CA ASP A 35 5.57 -14.65 5.24
C ASP A 35 5.41 -13.66 6.40
N LEU A 36 4.30 -13.78 7.14
CA LEU A 36 4.01 -12.93 8.29
C LEU A 36 3.90 -13.75 9.57
N ASN A 37 4.66 -13.35 10.59
CA ASN A 37 4.40 -13.77 11.96
C ASN A 37 3.50 -12.74 12.64
N LEU A 38 2.21 -13.05 12.84
CA LEU A 38 1.24 -12.13 13.47
C LEU A 38 1.58 -11.77 14.93
N ASP A 39 2.44 -12.52 15.60
CA ASP A 39 2.90 -12.19 16.96
C ASP A 39 3.94 -11.07 16.95
N SER A 40 4.64 -10.84 15.83
CA SER A 40 5.58 -9.73 15.67
C SER A 40 4.89 -8.40 15.32
N VAL A 41 3.61 -8.42 14.96
CA VAL A 41 2.81 -7.23 14.68
C VAL A 41 2.33 -6.61 15.98
N GLN A 42 2.84 -5.41 16.29
CA GLN A 42 2.57 -4.70 17.54
C GLN A 42 2.16 -3.26 17.26
N SER A 43 1.09 -2.80 17.91
CA SER A 43 0.62 -1.42 17.83
C SER A 43 1.69 -0.42 18.29
N PRO A 44 1.71 0.81 17.75
CA PRO A 44 0.70 1.37 16.85
C PRO A 44 1.00 1.15 15.36
N VAL A 45 2.24 0.76 15.03
CA VAL A 45 2.70 0.72 13.64
C VAL A 45 3.35 -0.61 13.26
N TYR A 46 3.17 -1.00 12.01
CA TYR A 46 3.84 -2.15 11.42
C TYR A 46 4.43 -1.77 10.06
N ASN A 47 5.70 -2.07 9.85
CA ASN A 47 6.38 -1.81 8.57
C ASN A 47 6.30 -3.08 7.71
N ILE A 48 5.71 -2.97 6.52
CA ILE A 48 5.73 -4.04 5.53
C ILE A 48 7.18 -4.17 5.02
N PRO A 49 7.77 -5.39 4.98
CA PRO A 49 9.16 -5.60 4.56
C PRO A 49 9.30 -5.53 3.04
N LEU A 50 9.11 -4.33 2.47
CA LEU A 50 9.23 -4.09 1.04
C LEU A 50 10.69 -4.11 0.57
N VAL A 51 10.88 -4.51 -0.68
CA VAL A 51 12.17 -4.35 -1.39
C VAL A 51 12.25 -2.93 -1.95
N GLY A 52 13.37 -2.25 -1.71
CA GLY A 52 13.62 -0.91 -2.23
C GLY A 52 14.03 0.08 -1.14
N SER A 53 13.96 1.37 -1.45
CA SER A 53 14.37 2.46 -0.55
C SER A 53 13.20 3.13 0.18
N SER A 54 11.97 2.93 -0.29
CA SER A 54 10.77 3.47 0.35
C SER A 54 10.10 2.43 1.24
N SER A 55 9.63 2.87 2.40
CA SER A 55 8.91 2.05 3.37
C SER A 55 7.39 2.19 3.21
N LEU A 56 6.66 1.15 3.60
CA LEU A 56 5.21 1.19 3.76
C LEU A 56 4.88 0.86 5.22
N THR A 57 4.35 1.84 5.93
CA THR A 57 4.03 1.73 7.36
C THR A 57 2.51 1.73 7.52
N LEU A 58 1.97 0.69 8.15
CA LEU A 58 0.59 0.65 8.61
C LEU A 58 0.52 1.30 9.99
N ASP A 59 -0.46 2.16 10.23
CA ASP A 59 -0.68 2.85 11.51
C ASP A 59 -2.13 2.67 11.95
N ASP A 60 -2.32 2.03 13.11
CA ASP A 60 -3.64 1.74 13.68
C ASP A 60 -4.17 2.81 14.64
N HIS A 61 -3.38 3.87 14.88
CA HIS A 61 -3.74 4.97 15.77
C HIS A 61 -4.14 4.54 17.18
N THR A 62 -3.62 3.41 17.69
CA THR A 62 -3.96 2.89 19.04
C THR A 62 -3.78 3.93 20.15
N PHE A 63 -2.89 4.89 19.96
CA PHE A 63 -2.60 5.95 20.94
C PHE A 63 -3.23 7.32 20.61
N ASP A 64 -4.05 7.42 19.57
CA ASP A 64 -4.81 8.63 19.22
C ASP A 64 -6.32 8.38 19.33
N PRO A 65 -6.93 8.62 20.51
CA PRO A 65 -8.37 8.42 20.71
C PRO A 65 -9.25 9.39 19.90
N GLY A 66 -8.66 10.46 19.35
CA GLY A 66 -9.36 11.43 18.50
C GLY A 66 -9.38 11.04 17.02
N PHE A 67 -8.58 10.04 16.64
CA PHE A 67 -8.47 9.61 15.25
C PHE A 67 -9.82 9.12 14.72
N LYS A 68 -10.16 9.59 13.52
CA LYS A 68 -11.32 9.13 12.76
C LYS A 68 -10.82 8.62 11.43
N HIS A 69 -11.00 7.33 11.20
CA HIS A 69 -10.61 6.73 9.93
C HIS A 69 -11.48 7.27 8.80
N MET A 70 -10.84 7.92 7.82
CA MET A 70 -11.49 8.51 6.65
C MET A 70 -10.60 8.25 5.43
N PRO A 71 -10.75 7.10 4.74
CA PRO A 71 -9.95 6.79 3.57
C PRO A 71 -10.26 7.75 2.42
N SER A 72 -9.25 8.05 1.61
CA SER A 72 -9.39 8.81 0.37
C SER A 72 -9.84 7.90 -0.77
N ASP A 73 -10.71 8.39 -1.66
CA ASP A 73 -11.06 7.70 -2.91
C ASP A 73 -9.94 7.79 -3.99
N ALA A 74 -8.89 8.57 -3.75
CA ALA A 74 -7.73 8.66 -4.61
C ALA A 74 -6.65 7.65 -4.20
N ALA A 75 -5.92 7.11 -5.19
CA ALA A 75 -4.79 6.22 -4.94
C ALA A 75 -3.73 6.89 -4.07
N LEU A 76 -3.35 6.22 -2.99
CA LEU A 76 -2.37 6.73 -2.03
C LEU A 76 -0.93 6.47 -2.47
N PHE A 77 -0.70 5.33 -3.12
CA PHE A 77 0.58 4.88 -3.66
C PHE A 77 0.32 3.81 -4.72
N ASN A 78 1.39 3.36 -5.39
CA ASN A 78 1.32 2.23 -6.31
C ASN A 78 2.27 1.09 -5.91
N PHE A 79 1.86 -0.13 -6.23
CA PHE A 79 2.77 -1.27 -6.34
C PHE A 79 3.10 -1.52 -7.81
N TYR A 80 4.35 -1.91 -8.03
CA TYR A 80 4.86 -2.24 -9.35
C TYR A 80 4.40 -3.62 -9.81
N ALA A 81 3.82 -3.69 -11.01
CA ALA A 81 3.39 -4.89 -11.68
C ALA A 81 4.07 -4.96 -13.07
N PRO A 82 5.14 -5.75 -13.24
CA PRO A 82 5.87 -5.82 -14.51
C PRO A 82 5.00 -6.35 -15.66
N ASP A 83 4.11 -7.29 -15.36
CA ASP A 83 3.01 -7.71 -16.23
C ASP A 83 1.68 -7.32 -15.57
N ILE A 84 1.01 -6.32 -16.16
CA ILE A 84 -0.22 -5.77 -15.60
C ILE A 84 -1.42 -6.71 -15.78
N ASP A 85 -1.41 -7.56 -16.83
CA ASP A 85 -2.51 -8.49 -17.11
C ASP A 85 -2.46 -9.66 -16.12
N GLU A 86 -1.27 -10.19 -15.86
CA GLU A 86 -1.05 -11.20 -14.82
C GLU A 86 -1.45 -10.66 -13.44
N ALA A 87 -1.03 -9.44 -13.11
CA ALA A 87 -1.38 -8.81 -11.83
C ALA A 87 -2.89 -8.62 -11.68
N TYR A 88 -3.59 -8.22 -12.74
CA TYR A 88 -5.03 -8.03 -12.70
C TYR A 88 -5.77 -9.38 -12.48
N GLN A 89 -5.36 -10.45 -13.16
CA GLN A 89 -5.89 -11.80 -12.90
C GLN A 89 -5.61 -12.26 -11.47
N TYR A 90 -4.38 -12.02 -10.97
CA TYR A 90 -4.00 -12.36 -9.59
C TYR A 90 -4.93 -11.71 -8.56
N ILE A 91 -5.22 -10.41 -8.72
CA ILE A 91 -6.15 -9.68 -7.86
C ILE A 91 -7.56 -10.26 -7.92
N GLN A 92 -8.06 -10.59 -9.12
CA GLN A 92 -9.38 -11.21 -9.28
C GLN A 92 -9.45 -12.58 -8.57
N THR A 93 -8.43 -13.42 -8.70
CA THR A 93 -8.41 -14.75 -8.06
C THR A 93 -8.38 -14.68 -6.54
N LYS A 94 -7.81 -13.61 -5.96
CA LYS A 94 -7.84 -13.35 -4.52
C LYS A 94 -9.17 -12.78 -4.03
N GLY A 95 -10.09 -12.43 -4.94
CA GLY A 95 -11.36 -11.78 -4.59
C GLY A 95 -11.18 -10.39 -3.98
N ILE A 96 -10.09 -9.69 -4.33
CA ILE A 96 -9.85 -8.32 -3.90
C ILE A 96 -10.72 -7.38 -4.75
N GLU A 97 -11.34 -6.39 -4.11
CA GLU A 97 -12.19 -5.41 -4.78
C GLU A 97 -11.37 -4.53 -5.74
N ILE A 98 -11.70 -4.59 -7.04
CA ILE A 98 -11.23 -3.67 -8.06
C ILE A 98 -12.23 -2.52 -8.14
N ILE A 99 -11.79 -1.31 -7.81
CA ILE A 99 -12.65 -0.11 -7.79
C ILE A 99 -12.45 0.78 -9.01
N ARG A 100 -11.39 0.53 -9.78
CA ARG A 100 -11.15 1.14 -11.09
C ARG A 100 -10.60 0.07 -12.00
N GLU A 101 -11.31 -0.17 -13.08
CA GLU A 101 -10.91 -1.13 -14.11
C GLU A 101 -9.59 -0.76 -14.77
N MET A 102 -8.96 -1.75 -15.41
CA MET A 102 -7.68 -1.55 -16.08
C MET A 102 -7.77 -0.49 -17.18
N GLU A 103 -6.88 0.49 -17.08
CA GLU A 103 -6.69 1.54 -18.08
C GLU A 103 -5.29 1.45 -18.69
N ARG A 104 -5.17 1.86 -19.95
CA ARG A 104 -3.92 1.84 -20.70
C ARG A 104 -3.73 3.14 -21.45
N VAL A 105 -2.57 3.77 -21.28
CA VAL A 105 -2.17 5.00 -21.99
C VAL A 105 -0.73 4.84 -22.44
N GLY A 106 -0.54 4.65 -23.76
CA GLY A 106 0.77 4.30 -24.32
C GLY A 106 1.25 2.95 -23.77
N GLU A 107 2.48 2.93 -23.26
CA GLU A 107 3.09 1.76 -22.63
C GLU A 107 2.74 1.60 -21.14
N THR A 108 2.03 2.57 -20.57
CA THR A 108 1.65 2.58 -19.16
C THR A 108 0.25 2.01 -18.97
N ALA A 109 0.09 1.17 -17.97
CA ALA A 109 -1.17 0.55 -17.61
C ALA A 109 -1.32 0.47 -16.09
N TRP A 110 -2.55 0.68 -15.61
CA TRP A 110 -2.86 0.62 -14.18
C TRP A 110 -4.31 0.26 -13.92
N PHE A 111 -4.58 -0.17 -12.70
CA PHE A 111 -5.92 -0.32 -12.13
C PHE A 111 -5.86 -0.02 -10.63
N ASN A 112 -7.01 0.17 -9.99
CA ASN A 112 -7.05 0.46 -8.55
C ASN A 112 -7.83 -0.61 -7.79
N ILE A 113 -7.29 -0.99 -6.65
CA ILE A 113 -7.89 -1.89 -5.69
C ILE A 113 -8.14 -1.17 -4.37
N LYS A 114 -8.95 -1.78 -3.51
CA LYS A 114 -9.25 -1.29 -2.17
C LYS A 114 -8.79 -2.28 -1.11
N ASP A 115 -8.10 -1.78 -0.08
CA ASP A 115 -7.74 -2.57 1.09
C ASP A 115 -8.95 -2.75 2.04
N PRO A 116 -8.85 -3.56 3.12
CA PRO A 116 -9.96 -3.80 4.05
C PRO A 116 -10.45 -2.55 4.81
N ASP A 117 -9.65 -1.48 4.82
CA ASP A 117 -9.90 -0.21 5.49
C ASP A 117 -10.39 0.86 4.50
N GLY A 118 -10.55 0.53 3.23
CA GLY A 118 -11.03 1.45 2.20
C GLY A 118 -9.94 2.24 1.51
N ASN A 119 -8.67 2.06 1.87
CA ASN A 119 -7.55 2.75 1.25
C ASN A 119 -7.36 2.28 -0.19
N VAL A 120 -7.15 3.24 -1.09
CA VAL A 120 -6.97 2.95 -2.51
C VAL A 120 -5.50 2.71 -2.83
N VAL A 121 -5.22 1.54 -3.39
CA VAL A 121 -3.89 1.12 -3.86
C VAL A 121 -3.93 1.00 -5.38
N MET A 122 -2.98 1.64 -6.06
CA MET A 122 -2.81 1.48 -7.50
C MET A 122 -1.88 0.30 -7.78
N ILE A 123 -2.19 -0.49 -8.79
CA ILE A 123 -1.27 -1.48 -9.36
C ILE A 123 -0.86 -0.96 -10.73
N CYS A 124 0.43 -0.78 -10.98
CA CYS A 124 0.94 -0.04 -12.14
C CYS A 124 2.21 -0.69 -12.70
N ASN A 125 2.41 -0.66 -14.02
CA ASN A 125 3.61 -1.20 -14.68
C ASN A 125 4.77 -0.20 -14.87
N CYS A 126 4.68 0.99 -14.26
CA CYS A 126 5.72 2.02 -14.32
C CYS A 126 5.86 2.80 -13.01
#